data_AF-A0AAW9DNZ8-F1
#
_entry.id   AF-A0AAW9DNZ8-F1
#
_cell.length_a   1.000
_cell.length_b   1.000
_cell.length_c   1.000
_cell.angle_alpha   90.00
_cell.angle_beta   90.00
_cell.angle_gamma   90.00
#
_symmetry.space_group_name_H-M   'P 1'
#
loop_
_entity.id
_entity.type
_entity.pdbx_description
1 polymer ?
#
loop_
_entity_poly.entity_id
_entity_poly.type
_entity_poly.pdbx_seq_one_letter_code
_entity_poly.pdbx_strand_id
1 'polypeptide(L)'
;MTEPVEDVPEANAMQAESISTADIAVETAILDLLRARGETRSICPTEAARSLAGATTDDLAWRRYLPVVRRVALALARSGTIDILRKGKVIAPEQAHGVIRLRLKPGQEEKS
;
A
#
# COMPACT_ATOMS: atom_id res chain seq x y z
N MET A 1 15.49 -34.82 -0.60
CA MET A 1 15.75 -33.77 0.41
C MET A 1 14.74 -32.68 0.16
N THR A 2 13.68 -32.69 0.97
CA THR A 2 12.70 -31.64 1.31
C THR A 2 12.34 -30.59 0.25
N GLU A 3 11.14 -30.70 -0.31
CA GLU A 3 10.31 -29.55 -0.72
C GLU A 3 9.81 -28.82 0.54
N PRO A 4 9.59 -27.49 0.49
CA PRO A 4 8.22 -27.06 0.21
C PRO A 4 8.12 -25.77 -0.63
N VAL A 5 7.31 -25.85 -1.68
CA VAL A 5 6.27 -24.88 -2.08
C VAL A 5 6.44 -23.43 -1.57
N GLU A 6 7.05 -22.56 -2.37
CA GLU A 6 6.68 -21.14 -2.32
C GLU A 6 5.30 -21.03 -2.99
N ASP A 7 4.28 -21.11 -2.14
CA ASP A 7 2.90 -20.73 -2.44
C ASP A 7 2.90 -19.26 -2.89
N VAL A 8 3.07 -19.07 -4.20
CA VAL A 8 2.66 -17.84 -4.86
C VAL A 8 1.17 -18.02 -5.10
N PRO A 9 0.28 -17.30 -4.40
CA PRO A 9 -1.14 -17.35 -4.74
C PRO A 9 -1.32 -16.73 -6.13
N GLU A 10 -1.40 -17.60 -7.13
CA GLU A 10 -1.90 -17.36 -8.50
C GLU A 10 -3.42 -17.07 -8.50
N ALA A 11 -3.91 -16.41 -7.45
CA ALA A 11 -5.30 -16.05 -7.28
C ALA A 11 -5.45 -14.57 -7.59
N ASN A 12 -5.59 -14.24 -8.87
CA ASN A 12 -6.83 -13.63 -9.37
C ASN A 12 -6.71 -13.32 -10.87
N ALA A 13 -7.02 -14.31 -11.70
CA ALA A 13 -7.39 -14.05 -13.08
C ALA A 13 -8.72 -13.26 -13.12
N MET A 14 -8.79 -12.28 -14.03
CA MET A 14 -9.99 -11.96 -14.83
C MET A 14 -10.97 -10.82 -14.48
N GLN A 15 -10.71 -9.85 -13.58
CA GLN A 15 -11.63 -8.70 -13.41
C GLN A 15 -10.93 -7.36 -13.05
N ALA A 16 -10.25 -6.68 -13.98
CA ALA A 16 -9.79 -5.28 -13.76
C ALA A 16 -9.25 -4.59 -15.03
N GLU A 17 -10.07 -4.45 -16.07
CA GLU A 17 -9.64 -3.90 -17.37
C GLU A 17 -9.31 -2.39 -17.38
N SER A 18 -8.93 -1.77 -16.26
CA SER A 18 -8.43 -0.39 -16.17
C SER A 18 -7.60 -0.07 -14.91
N ILE A 19 -6.94 -1.03 -14.26
CA ILE A 19 -5.96 -0.71 -13.21
C ILE A 19 -4.62 -0.42 -13.90
N SER A 20 -4.13 0.83 -13.79
CA SER A 20 -2.84 1.21 -14.35
C SER A 20 -1.71 0.41 -13.66
N THR A 21 -0.71 -0.07 -14.42
CA THR A 21 0.46 -0.76 -13.86
C THR A 21 1.13 0.00 -12.73
N ALA A 22 1.11 1.33 -12.79
CA ALA A 22 1.62 2.20 -11.72
C ALA A 22 0.83 2.07 -10.40
N ASP A 23 -0.49 1.85 -10.46
CA ASP A 23 -1.35 1.65 -9.30
C ASP A 23 -1.03 0.31 -8.62
N ILE A 24 -0.86 -0.76 -9.42
CA ILE A 24 -0.45 -2.09 -8.93
C ILE A 24 0.92 -2.02 -8.26
N ALA A 25 1.91 -1.40 -8.92
CA ALA A 25 3.26 -1.26 -8.35
C ALA A 25 3.24 -0.49 -7.02
N VAL A 26 2.42 0.55 -6.92
CA VAL A 26 2.23 1.33 -5.69
C VAL A 26 1.56 0.50 -4.60
N GLU A 27 0.51 -0.25 -4.94
CA GLU A 27 -0.19 -1.12 -4.01
C GLU A 27 0.76 -2.16 -3.42
N THR A 28 1.47 -2.89 -4.28
CA THR A 28 2.47 -3.88 -3.86
C THR A 28 3.53 -3.24 -2.96
N ALA A 29 4.06 -2.07 -3.32
CA ALA A 29 5.05 -1.37 -2.50
C ALA A 29 4.50 -0.96 -1.12
N ILE A 30 3.25 -0.49 -1.04
CA ILE A 30 2.61 -0.14 0.24
C ILE A 30 2.45 -1.39 1.10
N LEU A 31 1.93 -2.48 0.54
CA LEU A 31 1.69 -3.73 1.26
C LEU A 31 3.00 -4.37 1.71
N ASP A 32 4.02 -4.38 0.85
CA ASP A 32 5.34 -4.92 1.16
C ASP A 32 6.00 -4.13 2.30
N LEU A 33 5.99 -2.79 2.23
CA LEU A 33 6.51 -1.95 3.31
C LEU A 33 5.75 -2.14 4.63
N LEU A 34 4.43 -2.31 4.57
CA LEU A 34 3.61 -2.58 5.74
C LEU A 34 3.93 -3.96 6.34
N ARG A 35 4.06 -5.00 5.51
CA ARG A 35 4.45 -6.36 5.91
C ARG A 35 5.85 -6.38 6.52
N ALA A 36 6.83 -5.74 5.87
CA ALA A 36 8.20 -5.63 6.34
C ALA A 36 8.32 -4.87 7.67
N ARG A 37 7.45 -3.86 7.90
CA ARG A 37 7.40 -3.13 9.18
C ARG A 37 6.64 -3.89 10.27
N GLY A 38 5.69 -4.75 9.90
CA GLY A 38 4.83 -5.53 10.79
C GLY A 38 3.47 -4.87 11.06
N GLU A 39 2.47 -5.68 11.41
CA GLU A 39 1.04 -5.32 11.54
C GLU A 39 0.73 -4.23 12.58
N THR A 40 1.66 -4.01 13.52
CA THR A 40 1.54 -2.99 14.58
C THR A 40 2.16 -1.65 14.18
N ARG A 41 2.95 -1.62 13.11
CA ARG A 41 3.65 -0.42 12.66
C ARG A 41 2.87 0.27 11.55
N SER A 42 3.19 1.55 11.39
CA SER A 42 2.60 2.39 10.37
C SER A 42 3.67 3.06 9.53
N ILE A 43 3.37 3.27 8.25
CA ILE A 43 4.26 3.92 7.29
C ILE A 43 3.69 5.27 6.86
N CYS A 44 4.55 6.15 6.39
CA CYS A 44 4.11 7.41 5.78
C CYS A 44 3.91 7.22 4.26
N PRO A 45 2.94 7.92 3.64
CA PRO A 45 2.77 7.87 2.18
C PRO A 45 4.02 8.34 1.42
N THR A 46 4.81 9.24 2.02
CA THR A 46 6.10 9.66 1.45
C THR A 46 7.13 8.54 1.44
N GLU A 47 7.12 7.62 2.42
CA GLU A 47 8.02 6.47 2.42
C GLU A 47 7.69 5.53 1.26
N ALA A 48 6.41 5.24 1.03
CA ALA A 48 5.98 4.46 -0.13
C ALA A 48 6.37 5.14 -1.45
N ALA A 49 6.15 6.45 -1.56
CA ALA A 49 6.55 7.23 -2.74
C ALA A 49 8.07 7.22 -2.97
N ARG A 50 8.86 7.29 -1.90
CA ARG A 50 10.32 7.27 -1.96
C ARG A 50 10.85 5.89 -2.31
N SER A 51 10.22 4.83 -1.79
CA SER A 51 10.54 3.44 -2.15
C SER A 51 10.32 3.19 -3.64
N LEU A 52 9.26 3.76 -4.22
CA LEU A 52 8.97 3.67 -5.66
C LEU A 52 9.90 4.53 -6.52
N ALA A 53 10.28 5.73 -6.05
CA ALA A 53 11.20 6.60 -6.76
C ALA A 53 12.65 6.07 -6.76
N GLY A 54 12.99 5.20 -5.79
CA GLY A 54 14.31 4.58 -5.67
C GLY A 54 15.44 5.59 -5.48
N ALA A 55 16.68 5.12 -5.66
CA ALA A 55 17.89 5.95 -5.69
C ALA A 55 18.06 6.65 -7.05
N THR A 56 17.02 7.36 -7.51
CA THR A 56 17.12 8.23 -8.68
C THR A 56 17.97 9.45 -8.32
N THR A 57 18.79 9.94 -9.26
CA THR A 57 19.55 11.19 -9.15
C THR A 57 18.68 12.42 -8.85
N ASP A 58 17.38 12.35 -9.14
CA ASP A 58 16.40 13.40 -8.88
C ASP A 58 15.73 13.20 -7.51
N ASP A 59 16.16 13.99 -6.52
CA ASP A 59 15.62 13.97 -5.16
C ASP A 59 14.14 14.41 -5.06
N LEU A 60 13.51 14.84 -6.16
CA LEU A 60 12.10 15.24 -6.23
C LEU A 60 11.22 14.26 -7.01
N ALA A 61 11.78 13.18 -7.55
CA ALA A 61 11.06 12.18 -8.33
C ALA A 61 9.93 11.50 -7.53
N TRP A 62 10.02 11.42 -6.20
CA TRP A 62 8.93 10.89 -5.36
C TRP A 62 7.66 11.77 -5.39
N ARG A 63 7.75 13.07 -5.72
CA ARG A 63 6.60 13.98 -5.73
C ARG A 63 5.59 13.64 -6.82
N ARG A 64 6.02 13.08 -7.96
CA ARG A 64 5.11 12.57 -9.01
C ARG A 64 4.38 11.29 -8.60
N TYR A 65 4.95 10.51 -7.68
CA TYR A 65 4.30 9.30 -7.16
C TYR A 65 3.32 9.60 -6.03
N LEU A 66 3.49 10.68 -5.27
CA LEU A 66 2.57 11.09 -4.19
C LEU A 66 1.07 11.06 -4.58
N PRO A 67 0.62 11.65 -5.70
CA PRO A 67 -0.80 11.60 -6.07
C PRO A 67 -1.29 10.17 -6.32
N VAL A 68 -0.45 9.32 -6.92
CA VAL A 68 -0.77 7.90 -7.17
C VAL A 68 -0.80 7.12 -5.86
N VAL A 69 0.23 7.26 -5.03
CA VAL A 69 0.32 6.65 -3.69
C VAL A 69 -0.88 7.02 -2.83
N ARG A 70 -1.29 8.28 -2.84
CA ARG A 70 -2.51 8.71 -2.14
C ARG A 70 -3.73 8.00 -2.70
N ARG A 71 -3.94 8.02 -4.01
CA ARG A 71 -5.11 7.38 -4.64
C ARG A 71 -5.21 5.89 -4.29
N VAL A 72 -4.09 5.15 -4.36
CA VAL A 72 -4.04 3.72 -4.03
C VAL A 72 -4.27 3.49 -2.54
N ALA A 73 -3.60 4.25 -1.66
CA ALA A 73 -3.82 4.14 -0.22
C ALA A 73 -5.29 4.40 0.15
N LEU A 74 -5.95 5.35 -0.51
CA LEU A 74 -7.38 5.61 -0.35
C LEU A 74 -8.23 4.43 -0.84
N ALA A 75 -7.88 3.82 -1.97
CA ALA A 75 -8.57 2.64 -2.51
C ALA A 75 -8.45 1.44 -1.56
N LEU A 76 -7.24 1.15 -1.08
CA LEU A 76 -6.97 0.11 -0.09
C LEU A 76 -7.72 0.35 1.22
N ALA A 77 -7.78 1.60 1.68
CA ALA A 77 -8.51 1.96 2.89
C ALA A 77 -10.03 1.82 2.71
N ARG A 78 -10.55 2.17 1.52
CA ARG A 78 -11.97 1.93 1.17
C ARG A 78 -12.30 0.45 1.08
N SER A 79 -11.38 -0.36 0.57
CA SER A 79 -11.50 -1.82 0.52
C SER A 79 -11.41 -2.47 1.90
N GLY A 80 -10.91 -1.74 2.90
CA GLY A 80 -10.71 -2.27 4.26
C GLY A 80 -9.41 -3.07 4.43
N THR A 81 -8.50 -3.01 3.46
CA THR A 81 -7.19 -3.68 3.52
C THR A 81 -6.21 -2.98 4.47
N ILE A 82 -6.28 -1.64 4.53
CA ILE A 82 -5.42 -0.81 5.38
C ILE A 82 -6.25 0.19 6.18
N ASP A 83 -5.73 0.62 7.32
CA ASP A 83 -6.27 1.73 8.11
C ASP A 83 -5.40 2.99 7.92
N ILE A 84 -6.07 4.13 7.70
CA ILE A 84 -5.40 5.43 7.68
C ILE A 84 -5.54 6.07 9.05
N LEU A 85 -4.40 6.30 9.69
CA LEU A 85 -4.28 6.90 11.01
C LEU A 85 -3.80 8.35 10.88
N ARG A 86 -4.41 9.24 11.66
CA ARG A 86 -3.95 10.63 11.85
C ARG A 86 -3.99 10.98 13.33
N LYS A 87 -2.84 11.43 13.86
CA LYS A 87 -2.65 11.68 15.30
C LYS A 87 -3.11 10.49 16.19
N GLY A 88 -2.89 9.26 15.72
CA GLY A 88 -3.27 8.03 16.43
C GLY A 88 -4.74 7.62 16.32
N LYS A 89 -5.58 8.36 15.59
CA LYS A 89 -6.98 8.00 15.33
C LYS A 89 -7.15 7.50 13.89
N VAL A 90 -7.95 6.45 13.70
CA VAL A 90 -8.37 6.02 12.36
C VAL A 90 -9.26 7.13 11.79
N ILE A 91 -8.95 7.56 10.57
CA ILE A 91 -9.69 8.59 9.84
C ILE A 91 -10.24 8.02 8.54
N ALA A 92 -11.31 8.63 8.04
CA ALA A 92 -11.83 8.29 6.73
C ALA A 92 -10.79 8.60 5.64
N PRO A 93 -10.76 7.82 4.54
CA PRO A 93 -9.86 8.06 3.43
C PRO A 93 -9.99 9.49 2.88
N GLU A 94 -11.21 10.02 2.79
CA GLU A 94 -11.47 11.38 2.33
C GLU A 94 -10.81 12.47 3.20
N GLN A 95 -10.45 12.15 4.44
CA GLN A 95 -9.76 13.06 5.36
C GLN A 95 -8.24 12.89 5.33
N ALA A 96 -7.71 12.00 4.49
CA ALA A 96 -6.30 11.62 4.44
C ALA A 96 -5.39 12.67 3.75
N HIS A 97 -5.46 13.90 4.22
CA HIS A 97 -4.68 15.04 3.73
C HIS A 97 -3.55 15.38 4.71
N GLY A 98 -2.39 15.75 4.15
CA GLY A 98 -1.18 16.07 4.92
C GLY A 98 -0.48 14.84 5.51
N VAL A 99 -0.03 14.97 6.76
CA VAL A 99 0.69 13.93 7.52
C VAL A 99 -0.31 12.88 8.00
N ILE A 100 -0.31 11.75 7.29
CA ILE A 100 -1.09 10.57 7.59
C ILE A 100 -0.16 9.38 7.76
N ARG A 101 -0.64 8.37 8.47
CA ARG A 101 0.05 7.11 8.69
C ARG A 101 -0.83 5.99 8.15
N LEU A 102 -0.25 5.09 7.38
CA LEU A 102 -0.94 3.91 6.86
C LEU A 102 -0.56 2.74 7.74
N ARG A 103 -1.51 1.91 8.13
CA ARG A 103 -1.28 0.71 8.91
C ARG A 103 -1.99 -0.46 8.25
N LEU A 104 -1.38 -1.63 8.30
CA LEU A 104 -2.05 -2.85 7.86
C LEU A 104 -3.18 -3.18 8.83
N LYS A 105 -4.39 -3.41 8.30
CA LYS A 105 -5.50 -3.85 9.13
C LYS A 105 -5.30 -5.35 9.44
N PRO A 106 -5.10 -5.74 10.72
CA PRO A 106 -5.05 -7.15 11.06
C PRO A 106 -6.47 -7.70 10.94
N GLY A 107 -6.70 -8.62 10.00
CA GLY A 107 -8.00 -9.26 9.80
C GLY A 107 -8.66 -8.96 8.47
N GLN A 108 -7.98 -9.30 7.37
CA GLN A 108 -8.65 -9.79 6.16
C GLN A 108 -8.19 -11.24 5.94
N GLU A 109 -8.52 -12.09 6.92
CA GLU A 109 -8.68 -13.52 6.66
C GLU A 109 -10.08 -13.66 6.05
N GLU A 110 -10.11 -14.02 4.76
CA GLU A 110 -11.20 -14.71 4.06
C GLU A 110 -12.59 -14.04 3.91
N LYS A 111 -12.88 -13.57 2.69
CA LYS A 111 -14.10 -13.90 1.90
C LYS A 111 -13.66 -13.76 0.43
N SER A 112 -13.83 -14.72 -0.48
CA SER A 112 -14.89 -15.71 -0.64
C SER A 112 -14.45 -16.87 -1.52
#